data_AF-A0A926KT63-F1
#
_entry.id   AF-A0A926KT63-F1
#
_cell.length_a   1.000
_cell.length_b   1.000
_cell.length_c   1.000
_cell.angle_alpha   90.00
_cell.angle_beta   90.00
_cell.angle_gamma   90.00
#
_symmetry.space_group_name_H-M   'P 1'
#
loop_
_entity.id
_entity.type
_entity.pdbx_description
1 polymer ?
#
loop_
_entity_poly.entity_id
_entity_poly.type
_entity_poly.pdbx_seq_one_letter_code
_entity_poly.pdbx_strand_id
1 'polypeptide(L)'
;MDLFECMEKESVYVYRDQEGSGDITDDEREIYNNYRQEIYRSHRIKLSGFSEINLAANRRRIYFHESRFIPHFRGHKYEMQTVNGHTISDILMRIGDDSYIFISVRDDGSQALNDEILDELRKIGITALNRTCLRHSYIWIAHKNKSGSYRVIYEACSSEPLEISSDSLGDQHAYQVVSKGALAGNYASVRIDGVEHSPNKRGMNIVEWNQISGAITSYCVDTFATVHGPDSLYTAVPPRYSAPSAWKQDFTVFQALGQNDPMESLELPIKNGFRIFELSLEHPPADMIRLMNDHPDVRIILDTQHTQIDSIAGHIRCIHNEALTAGVEDAMLRIMPQLHSESMYEIVNDAYPFAAYIYMISQADSANEAVLQFAISKGIGAVAMTVNRYSKSFAQELKRNGIAAAVYAVDSPETCRQWLTGSVKGIFTKYPLAEPFRLLRLEQQIALRVKCDSLMEFLCIRFGISHDDPVMAIIRKIEDSEQLTHLASTLYLAQSTEEVRRGLNAEMPQEQL
;
A
#
# COMPACT_ATOMS: atom_id res chain seq x y z
N MET A 1 11.43 -0.54 32.11
CA MET A 1 11.87 -0.15 30.77
C MET A 1 10.95 0.96 30.35
N ASP A 2 11.48 2.12 29.99
CA ASP A 2 10.63 3.21 29.49
C ASP A 2 10.01 2.74 28.17
N LEU A 3 8.68 2.84 28.03
CA LEU A 3 7.94 2.35 26.86
C LEU A 3 8.51 2.93 25.56
N PHE A 4 9.00 4.18 25.61
CA PHE A 4 9.48 4.90 24.44
C PHE A 4 10.93 4.57 24.07
N GLU A 5 11.72 3.98 24.97
CA GLU A 5 13.11 3.60 24.70
C GLU A 5 13.23 2.46 23.68
N CYS A 6 12.20 1.62 23.54
CA CYS A 6 12.19 0.51 22.58
C CYS A 6 11.60 0.87 21.21
N MET A 7 11.21 2.14 21.01
CA MET A 7 10.60 2.62 19.77
C MET A 7 11.60 3.39 18.89
N GLU A 8 11.46 3.26 17.58
CA GLU A 8 12.24 4.05 16.63
C GLU A 8 11.85 5.53 16.69
N LYS A 9 12.83 6.43 16.52
CA LYS A 9 12.56 7.87 16.34
C LYS A 9 11.78 8.12 15.06
N GLU A 10 11.03 9.21 15.02
CA GLU A 10 10.13 9.58 13.92
C GLU A 10 9.05 8.53 13.64
N SER A 11 8.61 7.81 14.68
CA SER A 11 7.51 6.85 14.64
C SER A 11 6.21 7.44 15.19
N VAL A 12 5.13 6.67 15.04
CA VAL A 12 3.82 6.96 15.63
C VAL A 12 3.54 5.92 16.70
N TYR A 13 3.01 6.34 17.86
CA TYR A 13 2.46 5.44 18.86
C TYR A 13 0.96 5.67 19.00
N VAL A 14 0.19 4.58 18.86
CA VAL A 14 -1.25 4.57 19.08
C VAL A 14 -1.51 4.37 20.56
N TYR A 15 -2.02 5.42 21.21
CA TYR A 15 -2.41 5.31 22.61
C TYR A 15 -3.67 4.45 22.74
N ARG A 16 -3.83 3.77 23.89
CA ARG A 16 -5.06 3.04 24.20
C ARG A 16 -6.16 4.07 24.38
N ASP A 17 -7.16 4.09 23.50
CA ASP A 17 -8.36 4.89 23.74
C ASP A 17 -8.98 4.37 25.05
N GLN A 18 -9.14 5.24 26.04
CA GLN A 18 -9.99 4.89 27.17
C GLN A 18 -11.42 4.81 26.62
N GLU A 19 -12.00 3.62 26.60
CA GLU A 19 -13.40 3.40 26.24
C GLU A 19 -14.27 4.24 27.21
N GLY A 20 -14.61 5.45 26.78
CA GLY A 20 -15.24 6.45 27.63
C GLY A 20 -14.90 7.87 27.19
N SER A 21 -15.18 8.23 25.93
CA SER A 21 -15.23 9.64 25.51
C SER A 21 -16.45 10.32 26.14
N GLY A 22 -16.39 10.58 27.46
CA GLY A 22 -17.12 11.70 28.04
C GLY A 22 -16.52 13.00 27.50
N ASP A 23 -17.31 14.08 27.50
CA ASP A 23 -16.82 15.41 27.14
C ASP A 23 -15.57 15.75 27.96
N ILE A 24 -14.41 15.67 27.31
CA ILE A 24 -13.12 16.06 27.89
C ILE A 24 -13.15 17.58 28.02
N THR A 25 -12.87 18.09 29.21
CA THR A 25 -12.82 19.53 29.46
C THR A 25 -11.67 20.20 28.70
N ASP A 26 -11.76 21.51 28.47
CA ASP A 26 -10.69 22.25 27.79
C ASP A 26 -9.35 22.16 28.52
N ASP A 27 -9.37 22.13 29.86
CA ASP A 27 -8.18 21.97 30.71
C ASP A 27 -7.52 20.59 30.53
N GLU A 28 -8.31 19.52 30.47
CA GLU A 28 -7.81 18.17 30.21
C GLU A 28 -7.22 18.03 28.80
N ARG A 29 -7.79 18.74 27.82
CA ARG A 29 -7.28 18.81 26.46
C ARG A 29 -5.95 19.54 26.39
N GLU A 30 -5.77 20.62 27.15
CA GLU A 30 -4.50 21.35 27.24
C GLU A 30 -3.40 20.51 27.90
N ILE A 31 -3.71 19.83 29.02
CA ILE A 31 -2.79 18.92 29.69
C ILE A 31 -2.36 17.80 28.74
N TYR A 32 -3.31 17.20 28.01
CA TYR A 32 -3.02 16.14 27.06
C TYR A 32 -2.15 16.63 25.89
N ASN A 33 -2.41 17.83 25.36
CA ASN A 33 -1.60 18.42 24.31
C ASN A 33 -0.16 18.71 24.77
N ASN A 34 0.02 19.20 25.99
CA ASN A 34 1.34 19.41 26.58
C ASN A 34 2.11 18.09 26.71
N TYR A 35 1.43 17.04 27.18
CA TYR A 35 2.01 15.69 27.25
C TYR A 35 2.43 15.16 25.86
N ARG A 36 1.59 15.30 24.82
CA ARG A 36 1.95 14.92 23.43
C ARG A 36 3.19 15.66 22.95
N GLN A 37 3.29 16.96 23.21
CA GLN A 37 4.44 17.77 22.82
C GLN A 37 5.71 17.35 23.55
N GLU A 38 5.63 17.03 24.84
CA GLU A 38 6.77 16.57 25.63
C GLU A 38 7.31 15.24 25.12
N ILE A 39 6.43 14.25 24.89
CA ILE A 39 6.85 12.95 24.33
C ILE A 39 7.50 13.13 22.96
N TYR A 40 6.94 13.99 22.09
CA TYR A 40 7.57 14.27 20.80
C TYR A 40 8.93 14.95 20.94
N ARG A 41 9.09 15.93 21.85
CA ARG A 41 10.38 16.62 22.08
C ARG A 41 11.45 15.68 22.60
N SER A 42 11.10 14.82 23.56
CA SER A 42 12.06 13.93 24.23
C SER A 42 12.42 12.71 23.39
N HIS A 43 11.44 12.13 22.67
CA HIS A 43 11.61 10.83 22.01
C HIS A 43 11.47 10.86 20.49
N ARG A 44 11.01 11.98 19.91
CA ARG A 44 10.62 12.08 18.48
C ARG A 44 9.54 11.06 18.08
N ILE A 45 8.59 10.82 18.97
CA ILE A 45 7.46 9.90 18.75
C ILE A 45 6.16 10.70 18.72
N LYS A 46 5.35 10.52 17.67
CA LYS A 46 4.05 11.15 17.55
C LYS A 46 2.98 10.29 18.24
N LEU A 47 2.29 10.85 19.22
CA LEU A 47 1.10 10.21 19.81
C LEU A 47 -0.12 10.51 18.93
N SER A 48 -0.85 9.48 18.51
CA SER A 48 -2.05 9.61 17.68
C SER A 48 -3.12 8.59 18.04
N GLY A 49 -4.38 8.97 17.92
CA GLY A 49 -5.50 8.02 17.99
C GLY A 49 -5.51 7.16 16.73
N PHE A 50 -6.03 5.94 16.79
CA PHE A 50 -6.03 5.05 15.62
C PHE A 50 -6.79 5.66 14.42
N SER A 51 -7.91 6.34 14.69
CA SER A 51 -8.72 7.03 13.69
C SER A 51 -8.06 8.26 13.08
N GLU A 52 -7.07 8.85 13.75
CA GLU A 52 -6.31 10.01 13.25
C GLU A 52 -5.25 9.60 12.20
N ILE A 53 -4.97 8.31 12.06
CA ILE A 53 -3.91 7.82 11.19
C ILE A 53 -4.48 7.48 9.82
N ASN A 54 -4.09 8.26 8.81
CA ASN A 54 -4.30 7.88 7.43
C ASN A 54 -3.32 6.75 7.05
N LEU A 55 -3.76 5.49 7.18
CA LEU A 55 -2.92 4.31 6.92
C LEU A 55 -2.38 4.27 5.48
N ALA A 56 -3.11 4.79 4.50
CA ALA A 56 -2.69 4.82 3.10
C ALA A 56 -1.57 5.85 2.84
N ALA A 57 -1.59 6.97 3.56
CA ALA A 57 -0.58 8.02 3.46
C ALA A 57 0.60 7.82 4.42
N ASN A 58 0.39 7.16 5.55
CA ASN A 58 1.42 7.02 6.58
C ASN A 58 2.64 6.22 6.08
N ARG A 59 3.83 6.77 6.34
CA ARG A 59 5.14 6.18 5.98
C ARG A 59 6.03 5.93 7.19
N ARG A 60 5.52 6.17 8.40
CA ARG A 60 6.24 5.94 9.66
C ARG A 60 5.86 4.58 10.23
N ARG A 61 6.75 3.96 10.99
CA ARG A 61 6.37 2.80 11.82
C ARG A 61 5.31 3.21 12.82
N ILE A 62 4.35 2.33 13.05
CA ILE A 62 3.27 2.57 14.01
C ILE A 62 3.36 1.52 15.11
N TYR A 63 3.57 1.97 16.34
CA TYR A 63 3.59 1.15 17.54
C TYR A 63 2.23 1.15 18.21
N PHE A 64 1.74 -0.01 18.66
CA PHE A 64 0.43 -0.12 19.30
C PHE A 64 0.30 -1.40 20.13
N HIS A 65 -0.60 -1.38 21.11
CA HIS A 65 -0.91 -2.56 21.94
C HIS A 65 -2.15 -3.34 21.48
N GLU A 66 -3.14 -2.66 20.92
CA GLU A 66 -4.44 -3.30 20.65
C GLU A 66 -4.42 -4.19 19.41
N SER A 67 -4.49 -5.51 19.63
CA SER A 67 -4.49 -6.51 18.55
C SER A 67 -5.62 -6.33 17.54
N ARG A 68 -6.73 -5.68 17.92
CA ARG A 68 -7.86 -5.39 17.02
C ARG A 68 -7.46 -4.54 15.81
N PHE A 69 -6.37 -3.79 15.88
CA PHE A 69 -5.85 -2.99 14.77
C PHE A 69 -5.05 -3.81 13.74
N ILE A 70 -4.55 -5.00 14.11
CA ILE A 70 -3.73 -5.85 13.22
C ILE A 70 -4.42 -6.14 11.87
N PRO A 71 -5.70 -6.56 11.82
CA PRO A 71 -6.39 -6.76 10.54
C PRO A 71 -6.46 -5.50 9.68
N HIS A 72 -6.63 -4.31 10.28
CA HIS A 72 -6.67 -3.05 9.56
C HIS A 72 -5.31 -2.71 8.93
N PHE A 73 -4.21 -2.88 9.68
CA PHE A 73 -2.86 -2.70 9.17
C PHE A 73 -2.53 -3.69 8.04
N ARG A 74 -2.85 -4.98 8.23
CA ARG A 74 -2.68 -6.01 7.19
C ARG A 74 -3.48 -5.69 5.92
N GLY A 75 -4.71 -5.18 6.06
CA GLY A 75 -5.54 -4.72 4.94
C GLY A 75 -4.88 -3.59 4.13
N HIS A 76 -4.04 -2.78 4.77
CA HIS A 76 -3.23 -1.72 4.14
C HIS A 76 -1.80 -2.16 3.80
N LYS A 77 -1.53 -3.47 3.78
CA LYS A 77 -0.23 -4.08 3.42
C LYS A 77 0.92 -3.70 4.36
N TYR A 78 0.63 -3.30 5.59
CA TYR A 78 1.68 -3.15 6.61
C TYR A 78 2.19 -4.54 7.00
N GLU A 79 3.51 -4.64 7.17
CA GLU A 79 4.13 -5.82 7.77
C GLU A 79 4.03 -5.71 9.29
N MET A 80 3.61 -6.78 9.93
CA MET A 80 3.43 -6.81 11.38
C MET A 80 4.59 -7.50 12.07
N GLN A 81 5.14 -6.85 13.10
CA GLN A 81 6.18 -7.44 13.94
C GLN A 81 5.81 -7.24 15.42
N THR A 82 6.18 -8.21 16.27
CA THR A 82 6.07 -8.10 17.72
C THR A 82 7.35 -7.47 18.25
N VAL A 83 7.23 -6.39 19.02
CA VAL A 83 8.37 -5.71 19.68
C VAL A 83 8.62 -6.33 21.04
N ASN A 84 7.54 -6.56 21.79
CA ASN A 84 7.56 -7.23 23.09
C ASN A 84 6.23 -7.97 23.28
N GLY A 85 6.23 -9.14 23.90
CA GLY A 85 5.03 -9.90 24.18
C GLY A 85 5.35 -11.34 24.57
N HIS A 86 4.36 -11.99 25.16
CA HIS A 86 4.40 -13.41 25.45
C HIS A 86 3.41 -14.12 24.52
N THR A 87 3.87 -15.17 23.86
CA THR A 87 3.00 -16.03 23.07
C THR A 87 2.02 -16.76 23.99
N ILE A 88 0.95 -17.32 23.42
CA ILE A 88 0.01 -18.15 24.18
C ILE A 88 0.71 -19.34 24.87
N SER A 89 1.70 -19.93 24.21
CA SER A 89 2.53 -21.00 24.77
C SER A 89 3.31 -20.51 25.99
N ASP A 90 4.00 -19.37 25.89
CA ASP A 90 4.71 -18.74 27.02
C ASP A 90 3.78 -18.45 28.19
N ILE A 91 2.59 -17.93 27.89
CA ILE A 91 1.59 -17.57 28.89
C ILE A 91 1.15 -18.83 29.64
N LEU A 92 0.79 -19.89 28.93
CA LEU A 92 0.40 -21.16 29.55
C LEU A 92 1.55 -21.71 30.40
N MET A 93 2.79 -21.73 29.89
CA MET A 93 3.95 -22.21 30.65
C MET A 93 4.19 -21.44 31.96
N ARG A 94 3.80 -20.17 32.04
CA ARG A 94 3.99 -19.30 33.21
C ARG A 94 2.85 -19.34 34.23
N ILE A 95 1.74 -20.00 33.92
CA ILE A 95 0.65 -20.27 34.89
C ILE A 95 1.23 -20.96 36.12
N GLY A 96 0.74 -20.58 37.30
CA GLY A 96 1.22 -21.13 38.56
C GLY A 96 0.94 -22.63 38.67
N ASP A 97 1.82 -23.36 39.34
CA ASP A 97 1.58 -24.77 39.64
C ASP A 97 0.35 -24.96 40.53
N ASP A 98 -0.25 -26.16 40.45
CA ASP A 98 -1.47 -26.54 41.16
C ASP A 98 -2.70 -25.68 40.79
N SER A 99 -2.81 -25.38 39.50
CA SER A 99 -3.88 -24.54 38.95
C SER A 99 -4.72 -25.31 37.93
N TYR A 100 -6.02 -25.02 37.92
CA TYR A 100 -6.90 -25.37 36.82
C TYR A 100 -6.81 -24.30 35.74
N ILE A 101 -6.84 -24.74 34.48
CA ILE A 101 -6.81 -23.88 33.31
C ILE A 101 -8.01 -24.23 32.45
N PHE A 102 -8.78 -23.21 32.11
CA PHE A 102 -9.92 -23.30 31.21
C PHE A 102 -9.64 -22.43 29.99
N ILE A 103 -9.74 -22.99 28.80
CA ILE A 103 -9.72 -22.27 27.54
C ILE A 103 -11.09 -22.42 26.90
N SER A 104 -11.71 -21.28 26.59
CA SER A 104 -12.94 -21.22 25.79
C SER A 104 -12.77 -20.23 24.63
N VAL A 105 -13.09 -20.68 23.42
CA VAL A 105 -12.99 -19.84 22.22
C VAL A 105 -14.29 -19.11 21.93
N ARG A 106 -14.17 -17.81 21.61
CA ARG A 106 -15.21 -16.99 20.97
C ARG A 106 -14.69 -16.54 19.60
N ASP A 107 -15.56 -16.59 18.59
CA ASP A 107 -15.23 -16.27 17.19
C ASP A 107 -14.21 -17.25 16.57
N ASP A 108 -12.91 -17.08 16.80
CA ASP A 108 -11.86 -17.90 16.16
C ASP A 108 -10.66 -18.19 17.09
N GLY A 109 -10.32 -19.48 17.20
CA GLY A 109 -9.21 -19.98 18.00
C GLY A 109 -7.94 -20.35 17.21
N SER A 110 -7.98 -20.37 15.88
CA SER A 110 -7.00 -21.13 15.07
C SER A 110 -6.28 -20.31 14.00
N GLN A 111 -6.84 -19.18 13.55
CA GLN A 111 -6.37 -18.45 12.39
C GLN A 111 -4.93 -17.92 12.52
N ALA A 112 -4.55 -17.42 13.70
CA ALA A 112 -3.19 -16.91 13.93
C ALA A 112 -2.19 -18.02 14.28
N LEU A 113 -2.63 -19.24 14.57
CA LEU A 113 -1.74 -20.33 14.96
C LEU A 113 -0.94 -20.83 13.75
N ASN A 114 0.39 -20.82 13.88
CA ASN A 114 1.30 -21.47 12.95
C ASN A 114 1.71 -22.86 13.47
N ASP A 115 2.45 -23.62 12.67
CA ASP A 115 2.78 -25.01 12.99
C ASP A 115 3.72 -25.10 14.20
N GLU A 116 4.61 -24.13 14.37
CA GLU A 116 5.53 -24.02 15.52
C GLU A 116 4.76 -23.84 16.84
N ILE A 117 3.83 -22.89 16.91
CA ILE A 117 3.01 -22.67 18.11
C ILE A 117 2.11 -23.89 18.36
N LEU A 118 1.57 -24.52 17.32
CA LEU A 118 0.78 -25.75 17.48
C LEU A 118 1.62 -26.89 18.06
N ASP A 119 2.88 -27.04 17.63
CA ASP A 119 3.78 -28.04 18.19
C ASP A 119 4.09 -27.77 19.67
N GLU A 120 4.18 -26.52 20.08
CA GLU A 120 4.32 -26.18 21.49
C GLU A 120 3.05 -26.47 22.31
N LEU A 121 1.88 -26.10 21.79
CA LEU A 121 0.59 -26.37 22.44
C LEU A 121 0.33 -27.89 22.55
N ARG A 122 0.78 -28.69 21.58
CA ARG A 122 0.71 -30.17 21.65
C ARG A 122 1.52 -30.74 22.81
N LYS A 123 2.66 -30.14 23.18
CA LYS A 123 3.48 -30.60 24.32
C LYS A 123 2.75 -30.49 25.66
N ILE A 124 1.76 -29.59 25.76
CA ILE A 124 0.92 -29.44 26.95
C ILE A 124 -0.45 -30.14 26.81
N GLY A 125 -0.66 -30.88 25.72
CA GLY A 125 -1.86 -31.70 25.51
C GLY A 125 -3.02 -31.00 24.79
N ILE A 126 -2.77 -29.90 24.07
CA ILE A 126 -3.73 -29.32 23.12
C ILE A 126 -3.51 -30.00 21.77
N THR A 127 -4.41 -30.93 21.40
CA THR A 127 -4.25 -31.80 20.23
C THR A 127 -5.40 -31.73 19.22
N ALA A 128 -6.60 -31.37 19.68
CA ALA A 128 -7.79 -31.32 18.82
C ALA A 128 -7.85 -30.04 17.97
N LEU A 129 -7.23 -28.95 18.43
CA LEU A 129 -7.19 -27.69 17.70
C LEU A 129 -6.08 -27.69 16.65
N ASN A 130 -6.41 -27.27 15.43
CA ASN A 130 -5.45 -27.08 14.35
C ASN A 130 -5.94 -25.99 13.38
N ARG A 131 -5.13 -25.65 12.37
CA ARG A 131 -5.38 -24.56 11.41
C ARG A 131 -6.61 -24.74 10.53
N THR A 132 -7.15 -25.96 10.44
CA THR A 132 -8.39 -26.23 9.70
C THR A 132 -9.65 -25.94 10.52
N CYS A 133 -9.51 -25.76 11.83
CA CYS A 133 -10.61 -25.45 12.75
C CYS A 133 -10.97 -23.95 12.75
N LEU A 134 -11.11 -23.37 11.56
CA LEU A 134 -11.43 -21.95 11.40
C LEU A 134 -12.81 -21.69 11.98
N ARG A 135 -12.91 -20.74 12.91
CA ARG A 135 -14.14 -20.30 13.58
C ARG A 135 -14.89 -21.38 14.35
N HIS A 136 -14.22 -22.47 14.71
CA HIS A 136 -14.78 -23.54 15.53
C HIS A 136 -14.94 -23.12 17.00
N SER A 137 -15.90 -23.72 17.67
CA SER A 137 -15.95 -23.79 19.12
C SER A 137 -14.83 -24.69 19.62
N TYR A 138 -14.17 -24.29 20.70
CA TYR A 138 -13.08 -25.06 21.30
C TYR A 138 -13.09 -24.89 22.82
N ILE A 139 -13.03 -26.02 23.52
CA ILE A 139 -12.84 -26.09 24.96
C ILE A 139 -11.61 -26.94 25.25
N TRP A 140 -10.76 -26.43 26.13
CA TRP A 140 -9.69 -27.20 26.75
C TRP A 140 -9.65 -26.93 28.25
N ILE A 141 -9.64 -28.02 29.04
CA ILE A 141 -9.61 -27.98 30.49
C ILE A 141 -8.46 -28.86 30.93
N ALA A 142 -7.55 -28.32 31.73
CA ALA A 142 -6.45 -29.07 32.29
C ALA A 142 -6.11 -28.62 33.72
N HIS A 143 -5.45 -29.52 34.45
CA HIS A 143 -4.83 -29.21 35.73
C HIS A 143 -3.31 -29.25 35.58
N LYS A 144 -2.63 -28.16 35.93
CA LYS A 144 -1.17 -28.11 36.01
C LYS A 144 -0.75 -28.54 37.40
N ASN A 145 -0.05 -29.66 37.50
CA ASN A 145 0.37 -30.20 38.80
C ASN A 145 1.60 -29.47 39.37
N LYS A 146 2.00 -29.84 40.60
CA LYS A 146 3.19 -29.30 41.29
C LYS A 146 4.54 -29.60 40.62
N SER A 147 4.56 -30.51 39.65
CA SER A 147 5.76 -30.78 38.83
C SER A 147 5.78 -29.95 37.53
N GLY A 148 4.79 -29.08 37.33
CA GLY A 148 4.64 -28.24 36.15
C GLY A 148 4.03 -28.93 34.93
N SER A 149 3.64 -30.22 35.04
CA SER A 149 3.05 -30.96 33.92
C SER A 149 1.53 -30.83 33.88
N TYR A 150 0.97 -30.80 32.67
CA TYR A 150 -0.47 -30.71 32.45
C TYR A 150 -1.12 -32.08 32.42
N ARG A 151 -2.20 -32.23 33.18
CA ARG A 151 -3.16 -33.33 33.04
C ARG A 151 -4.41 -32.77 32.36
N VAL A 152 -4.61 -33.13 31.10
CA VAL A 152 -5.81 -32.76 30.34
C VAL A 152 -7.01 -33.49 30.93
N ILE A 153 -8.04 -32.73 31.30
CA ILE A 153 -9.31 -33.22 31.85
C ILE A 153 -10.34 -33.34 30.72
N TYR A 154 -10.39 -32.35 29.85
CA TYR A 154 -11.31 -32.33 28.72
C TYR A 154 -10.71 -31.53 27.56
N GLU A 155 -10.88 -32.02 26.33
CA GLU A 155 -10.56 -31.28 25.11
C GLU A 155 -11.60 -31.60 24.04
N ALA A 156 -12.18 -30.58 23.42
CA ALA A 156 -13.06 -30.74 22.28
C ALA A 156 -12.98 -29.56 21.31
N CYS A 157 -13.09 -29.85 20.02
CA CYS A 157 -13.16 -28.88 18.93
C CYS A 157 -14.35 -29.25 18.03
N SER A 158 -15.22 -28.28 17.72
CA SER A 158 -16.43 -28.53 16.93
C SER A 158 -16.86 -27.29 16.16
N SER A 159 -17.51 -27.48 15.00
CA SER A 159 -18.22 -26.40 14.30
C SER A 159 -19.50 -25.97 15.03
N GLU A 160 -20.01 -26.81 15.94
CA GLU A 160 -21.21 -26.58 16.75
C GLU A 160 -20.87 -26.01 18.14
N PRO A 161 -21.85 -25.49 18.90
CA PRO A 161 -21.64 -25.08 20.29
C PRO A 161 -21.08 -26.22 21.15
N LEU A 162 -20.15 -25.89 22.04
CA LEU A 162 -19.64 -26.78 23.08
C LEU A 162 -20.04 -26.25 24.45
N GLU A 163 -20.53 -27.15 25.30
CA GLU A 163 -20.90 -26.86 26.69
C GLU A 163 -20.53 -28.08 27.55
N ILE A 164 -19.81 -27.83 28.63
CA ILE A 164 -19.39 -28.87 29.57
C ILE A 164 -19.49 -28.35 31.00
N SER A 165 -19.92 -29.22 31.91
CA SER A 165 -19.94 -28.96 33.35
C SER A 165 -19.08 -29.98 34.09
N SER A 166 -18.59 -29.58 35.28
CA SER A 166 -17.89 -30.48 36.20
C SER A 166 -18.68 -31.74 36.54
N ASP A 167 -20.01 -31.64 36.68
CA ASP A 167 -20.90 -32.78 36.93
C ASP A 167 -20.83 -33.83 35.83
N SER A 168 -20.66 -33.39 34.58
CA SER A 168 -20.53 -34.26 33.42
C SER A 168 -19.17 -34.96 33.34
N LEU A 169 -18.17 -34.43 34.05
CA LEU A 169 -16.79 -34.93 34.08
C LEU A 169 -16.47 -35.70 35.37
N GLY A 170 -17.37 -35.69 36.36
CA GLY A 170 -17.12 -36.28 37.68
C GLY A 170 -16.05 -35.54 38.48
N ASP A 171 -15.85 -34.25 38.24
CA ASP A 171 -14.88 -33.42 38.95
C ASP A 171 -15.48 -32.92 40.28
N GLN A 172 -14.65 -32.75 41.31
CA GLN A 172 -15.10 -32.33 42.64
C GLN A 172 -15.39 -30.82 42.72
N HIS A 173 -14.89 -30.06 41.76
CA HIS A 173 -15.00 -28.62 41.72
C HIS A 173 -16.13 -28.18 40.79
N ALA A 174 -16.96 -27.22 41.21
CA ALA A 174 -18.11 -26.77 40.41
C ALA A 174 -17.70 -25.75 39.34
N TYR A 175 -17.74 -26.15 38.07
CA TYR A 175 -17.51 -25.25 36.94
C TYR A 175 -18.37 -25.56 35.73
N GLN A 176 -18.58 -24.55 34.88
CA GLN A 176 -19.26 -24.65 33.59
C GLN A 176 -18.45 -23.90 32.54
N VAL A 177 -18.21 -24.52 31.39
CA VAL A 177 -17.48 -23.91 30.28
C VAL A 177 -18.33 -24.01 29.02
N VAL A 178 -18.52 -22.87 28.36
CA VAL A 178 -19.24 -22.77 27.09
C VAL A 178 -18.31 -22.13 26.07
N SER A 179 -18.18 -22.74 24.90
CA SER A 179 -17.52 -22.16 23.74
C SER A 179 -18.45 -22.20 22.53
N LYS A 180 -18.56 -21.05 21.87
CA LYS A 180 -19.31 -20.87 20.64
C LYS A 180 -18.43 -20.08 19.66
N GLY A 181 -17.92 -20.78 18.65
CA GLY A 181 -17.23 -20.17 17.51
C GLY A 181 -18.10 -19.16 16.75
N ALA A 182 -17.53 -18.49 15.75
CA ALA A 182 -18.16 -17.35 15.09
C ALA A 182 -19.58 -17.64 14.57
N LEU A 183 -19.78 -18.84 14.00
CA LEU A 183 -21.05 -19.28 13.41
C LEU A 183 -21.93 -20.06 14.39
N ALA A 184 -21.40 -20.45 15.56
CA ALA A 184 -22.08 -21.25 16.57
C ALA A 184 -22.69 -20.39 17.71
N GLY A 185 -22.73 -19.07 17.54
CA GLY A 185 -23.29 -18.13 18.53
C GLY A 185 -22.28 -17.15 19.14
N ASN A 186 -21.00 -17.24 18.77
CA ASN A 186 -19.97 -16.21 19.04
C ASN A 186 -19.90 -15.77 20.52
N TYR A 187 -19.65 -16.73 21.42
CA TYR A 187 -19.71 -16.54 22.87
C TYR A 187 -18.72 -17.46 23.60
N ALA A 188 -18.06 -16.95 24.63
CA ALA A 188 -17.18 -17.72 25.50
C ALA A 188 -17.50 -17.45 26.97
N SER A 189 -17.70 -18.50 27.76
CA SER A 189 -17.98 -18.42 29.19
C SER A 189 -17.22 -19.49 29.96
N VAL A 190 -16.75 -19.11 31.14
CA VAL A 190 -16.13 -19.98 32.14
C VAL A 190 -16.69 -19.52 33.47
N ARG A 191 -17.55 -20.35 34.06
CA ARG A 191 -18.13 -20.09 35.37
C ARG A 191 -17.52 -21.03 36.40
N ILE A 192 -17.08 -20.47 37.52
CA ILE A 192 -16.56 -21.21 38.67
C ILE A 192 -17.48 -20.84 39.84
N ASP A 193 -18.05 -21.84 40.51
CA ASP A 193 -19.05 -21.65 41.57
C ASP A 193 -20.22 -20.72 41.15
N GLY A 194 -20.60 -20.79 39.87
CA GLY A 194 -21.68 -19.99 39.28
C GLY A 194 -21.31 -18.55 38.90
N VAL A 195 -20.08 -18.10 39.17
CA VAL A 195 -19.59 -16.75 38.87
C VAL A 195 -18.84 -16.74 37.53
N GLU A 196 -19.14 -15.79 36.65
CA GLU A 196 -18.48 -15.66 35.34
C GLU A 196 -17.08 -15.05 35.46
N HIS A 197 -16.10 -15.71 34.84
CA HIS A 197 -14.70 -15.28 34.83
C HIS A 197 -14.10 -15.11 33.42
N SER A 198 -14.79 -15.58 32.37
CA SER A 198 -14.35 -15.37 31.00
C SER A 198 -14.47 -13.89 30.61
N PRO A 199 -13.44 -13.28 29.98
CA PRO A 199 -13.55 -11.95 29.40
C PRO A 199 -14.59 -11.87 28.27
N ASN A 200 -14.97 -13.01 27.71
CA ASN A 200 -15.86 -13.13 26.56
C ASN A 200 -15.44 -12.22 25.40
N LYS A 201 -14.14 -12.18 25.07
CA LYS A 201 -13.57 -11.41 23.95
C LYS A 201 -13.24 -12.33 22.77
N ARG A 202 -13.10 -11.76 21.57
CA ARG A 202 -12.70 -12.50 20.37
C ARG A 202 -11.38 -13.23 20.62
N GLY A 203 -11.32 -14.52 20.32
CA GLY A 203 -10.15 -15.37 20.46
C GLY A 203 -10.27 -16.42 21.56
N MET A 204 -9.13 -16.84 22.09
CA MET A 204 -9.02 -17.74 23.24
C MET A 204 -9.18 -16.96 24.54
N ASN A 205 -10.21 -17.28 25.30
CA ASN A 205 -10.45 -16.77 26.64
C ASN A 205 -9.89 -17.80 27.62
N ILE A 206 -8.90 -17.38 28.41
CA ILE A 206 -8.13 -18.25 29.29
C ILE A 206 -8.42 -17.83 30.73
N VAL A 207 -8.83 -18.80 31.55
CA VAL A 207 -9.06 -18.62 32.98
C VAL A 207 -8.15 -19.57 33.75
N GLU A 208 -7.31 -19.01 34.60
CA GLU A 208 -6.49 -19.71 35.58
C GLU A 208 -7.21 -19.67 36.93
N TRP A 209 -7.31 -20.82 37.58
CA TRP A 209 -7.79 -20.92 38.94
C TRP A 209 -6.79 -21.69 39.81
N ASN A 210 -6.09 -20.96 40.67
CA ASN A 210 -5.10 -21.51 41.57
C ASN A 210 -5.76 -22.11 42.82
N GLN A 211 -5.63 -23.42 43.04
CA GLN A 211 -6.33 -24.11 44.13
C GLN A 211 -5.77 -23.79 45.52
N ILE A 212 -4.51 -23.39 45.61
CA ILE A 212 -3.85 -23.11 46.89
C ILE A 212 -4.27 -21.75 47.43
N SER A 213 -4.24 -20.73 46.57
CA SER A 213 -4.57 -19.35 46.95
C SER A 213 -6.03 -18.99 46.74
N GLY A 214 -6.77 -19.76 45.94
CA GLY A 214 -8.11 -19.42 45.47
C GLY A 214 -8.13 -18.28 44.44
N ALA A 215 -6.95 -17.79 44.01
CA ALA A 215 -6.86 -16.71 43.04
C ALA A 215 -7.37 -17.16 41.66
N ILE A 216 -8.16 -16.29 41.02
CA ILE A 216 -8.63 -16.47 39.65
C ILE A 216 -8.10 -15.33 38.80
N THR A 217 -7.42 -15.67 37.71
CA THR A 217 -6.89 -14.71 36.74
C THR A 217 -7.48 -15.02 35.38
N SER A 218 -7.87 -14.00 34.63
CA SER A 218 -8.38 -14.19 33.27
C SER A 218 -7.75 -13.22 32.28
N TYR A 219 -7.53 -13.72 31.07
CA TYR A 219 -7.00 -12.94 29.96
C TYR A 219 -7.50 -13.53 28.64
N CYS A 220 -7.41 -12.73 27.58
CA CYS A 220 -7.81 -13.15 26.24
C CYS A 220 -6.66 -12.95 25.26
N VAL A 221 -6.40 -13.96 24.45
CA VAL A 221 -5.50 -13.89 23.30
C VAL A 221 -6.38 -13.82 22.05
N ASP A 222 -6.27 -12.73 21.28
CA ASP A 222 -7.00 -12.53 20.03
C ASP A 222 -6.40 -13.39 18.91
N THR A 223 -6.63 -14.70 19.02
CA THR A 223 -6.13 -15.77 18.11
C THR A 223 -6.64 -15.67 16.68
N PHE A 224 -7.55 -14.73 16.39
CA PHE A 224 -7.86 -14.32 15.03
C PHE A 224 -6.74 -13.46 14.41
N ALA A 225 -6.14 -12.58 15.22
CA ALA A 225 -5.19 -11.56 14.78
C ALA A 225 -3.72 -11.94 15.07
N THR A 226 -3.45 -12.52 16.23
CA THR A 226 -2.12 -12.72 16.82
C THR A 226 -2.08 -13.93 17.75
N VAL A 227 -0.88 -14.44 18.04
CA VAL A 227 -0.64 -15.48 19.05
C VAL A 227 -0.17 -14.93 20.39
N HIS A 228 -0.05 -13.60 20.53
CA HIS A 228 0.51 -12.97 21.73
C HIS A 228 -0.57 -12.37 22.64
N GLY A 229 -0.29 -12.33 23.93
CA GLY A 229 -1.19 -11.84 24.97
C GLY A 229 -1.52 -10.34 24.89
N PRO A 230 -2.45 -9.87 25.75
CA PRO A 230 -3.05 -8.53 25.69
C PRO A 230 -2.08 -7.37 25.95
N ASP A 231 -0.94 -7.61 26.60
CA ASP A 231 0.06 -6.57 26.91
C ASP A 231 1.19 -6.48 25.89
N SER A 232 1.07 -7.20 24.77
CA SER A 232 2.07 -7.18 23.72
C SER A 232 2.15 -5.82 23.04
N LEU A 233 3.35 -5.39 22.69
CA LEU A 233 3.61 -4.22 21.87
C LEU A 233 3.93 -4.71 20.45
N TYR A 234 3.18 -4.19 19.49
CA TYR A 234 3.35 -4.47 18.07
C TYR A 234 3.93 -3.26 17.36
N THR A 235 4.62 -3.50 16.24
CA THR A 235 4.95 -2.48 15.25
C THR A 235 4.34 -2.87 13.90
N ALA A 236 3.56 -1.97 13.32
CA ALA A 236 3.16 -2.01 11.93
C ALA A 236 4.20 -1.25 11.11
N VAL A 237 4.94 -1.98 10.29
CA VAL A 237 5.92 -1.43 9.35
C VAL A 237 5.18 -1.08 8.06
N PRO A 238 5.18 0.19 7.64
CA PRO A 238 4.51 0.59 6.41
C PRO A 238 5.12 -0.18 5.23
N PRO A 239 4.31 -0.53 4.22
CA PRO A 239 4.85 -1.16 3.03
C PRO A 239 5.97 -0.27 2.49
N ARG A 240 7.11 -0.88 2.13
CA ARG A 240 8.16 -0.18 1.40
C ARG A 240 7.55 0.26 0.08
N TYR A 241 7.10 1.50 0.02
CA TYR A 241 6.99 2.21 -1.23
C TYR A 241 8.44 2.43 -1.67
N SER A 242 8.98 1.47 -2.42
CA SER A 242 10.00 1.81 -3.40
C SER A 242 9.44 3.03 -4.14
N ALA A 243 10.22 4.12 -4.19
CA ALA A 243 9.87 5.32 -4.94
C ALA A 243 9.13 4.86 -6.21
N PRO A 244 7.82 5.18 -6.35
CA PRO A 244 6.96 4.31 -7.12
C PRO A 244 7.50 4.11 -8.53
N SER A 245 7.73 2.86 -8.91
CA SER A 245 7.65 2.43 -10.30
C SER A 245 6.32 2.85 -10.95
N ALA A 246 5.32 3.24 -10.17
CA ALA A 246 4.07 3.85 -10.62
C ALA A 246 4.28 5.16 -11.42
N TRP A 247 5.33 5.94 -11.16
CA TRP A 247 5.62 7.12 -11.99
C TRP A 247 6.06 6.71 -13.40
N LYS A 248 6.83 5.62 -13.54
CA LYS A 248 7.30 5.12 -14.84
C LYS A 248 6.18 4.56 -15.72
N GLN A 249 5.03 4.23 -15.13
CA GLN A 249 3.89 3.62 -15.85
C GLN A 249 2.77 4.62 -16.18
N ASP A 250 2.59 5.68 -15.37
CA ASP A 250 1.41 6.56 -15.41
C ASP A 250 1.70 8.01 -15.82
N PHE A 251 2.77 8.26 -16.58
CA PHE A 251 2.78 9.44 -17.45
C PHE A 251 1.76 9.14 -18.57
N THR A 252 0.51 9.56 -18.38
CA THR A 252 -0.50 9.61 -19.45
C THR A 252 -1.14 10.99 -19.39
N VAL A 253 -0.42 11.95 -19.95
CA VAL A 253 -0.86 13.28 -20.41
C VAL A 253 -1.48 14.26 -19.39
N PHE A 254 -0.93 15.48 -19.39
CA PHE A 254 -1.27 16.58 -18.50
C PHE A 254 -2.17 17.60 -19.21
N GLN A 255 -3.05 18.21 -18.43
CA GLN A 255 -3.67 19.48 -18.75
C GLN A 255 -2.83 20.57 -18.08
N ALA A 256 -1.99 21.25 -18.85
CA ALA A 256 -1.36 22.49 -18.41
C ALA A 256 -2.39 23.60 -18.63
N LEU A 257 -3.39 23.69 -17.76
CA LEU A 257 -4.28 24.85 -17.77
C LEU A 257 -3.41 26.07 -17.45
N GLY A 258 -3.09 26.84 -18.48
CA GLY A 258 -2.72 28.22 -18.27
C GLY A 258 -3.85 28.89 -17.48
N GLN A 259 -3.54 29.26 -16.24
CA GLN A 259 -4.24 30.28 -15.46
C GLN A 259 -5.74 30.10 -15.17
N ASN A 260 -6.28 28.87 -15.12
CA ASN A 260 -7.63 28.65 -14.59
C ASN A 260 -7.58 27.85 -13.28
N ASP A 261 -8.46 28.21 -12.35
CA ASP A 261 -8.53 27.71 -10.96
C ASP A 261 -8.55 26.17 -10.93
N PRO A 262 -7.61 25.51 -10.20
CA PRO A 262 -7.63 24.07 -9.99
C PRO A 262 -9.00 23.53 -9.53
N MET A 263 -9.78 24.36 -8.83
CA MET A 263 -11.11 24.03 -8.33
C MET A 263 -12.14 23.80 -9.43
N GLU A 264 -12.10 24.55 -10.55
CA GLU A 264 -13.01 24.34 -11.68
C GLU A 264 -12.74 23.01 -12.40
N SER A 265 -11.51 22.51 -12.31
CA SER A 265 -11.09 21.25 -12.95
C SER A 265 -11.43 20.01 -12.12
N LEU A 266 -11.79 20.18 -10.85
CA LEU A 266 -12.19 19.07 -9.97
C LEU A 266 -13.58 18.50 -10.33
N GLU A 267 -14.40 19.25 -11.07
CA GLU A 267 -15.74 18.84 -11.50
C GLU A 267 -15.74 17.79 -12.64
N LEU A 268 -14.59 17.52 -13.26
CA LEU A 268 -14.48 16.54 -14.34
C LEU A 268 -14.41 15.10 -13.78
N PRO A 269 -15.29 14.18 -14.24
CA PRO A 269 -15.34 12.82 -13.72
C PRO A 269 -14.12 12.00 -14.16
N ILE A 270 -13.40 11.42 -13.18
CA ILE A 270 -12.31 10.47 -13.44
C ILE A 270 -12.67 9.13 -12.82
N LYS A 271 -12.70 8.09 -13.66
CA LYS A 271 -12.85 6.69 -13.25
C LYS A 271 -11.47 6.05 -13.23
N ASN A 272 -10.90 5.88 -12.03
CA ASN A 272 -9.58 5.28 -11.76
C ASN A 272 -8.38 6.02 -12.36
N GLY A 273 -7.63 6.77 -11.54
CA GLY A 273 -6.37 7.44 -11.93
C GLY A 273 -5.93 8.52 -10.94
N PHE A 274 -4.85 9.24 -11.26
CA PHE A 274 -4.43 10.46 -10.56
C PHE A 274 -4.77 11.69 -11.41
N ARG A 275 -5.21 12.78 -10.78
CA ARG A 275 -5.27 14.13 -11.36
C ARG A 275 -3.89 14.74 -11.25
N ILE A 276 -3.43 15.41 -12.29
CA ILE A 276 -2.12 16.05 -12.23
C ILE A 276 -2.22 17.48 -12.77
N PHE A 277 -1.84 18.43 -11.93
CA PHE A 277 -1.90 19.85 -12.21
C PHE A 277 -0.50 20.43 -12.34
N GLU A 278 -0.29 21.33 -13.29
CA GLU A 278 0.91 22.15 -13.37
C GLU A 278 0.66 23.48 -12.66
N LEU A 279 1.42 23.76 -11.60
CA LEU A 279 1.31 24.98 -10.81
C LEU A 279 2.67 25.69 -10.76
N SER A 280 2.66 27.02 -10.86
CA SER A 280 3.87 27.84 -10.66
C SER A 280 4.21 27.99 -9.17
N LEU A 281 5.47 28.30 -8.88
CA LEU A 281 5.95 28.64 -7.53
C LEU A 281 5.24 29.85 -6.89
N GLU A 282 4.55 30.67 -7.68
CA GLU A 282 3.79 31.83 -7.19
C GLU A 282 2.45 31.44 -6.55
N HIS A 283 1.99 30.19 -6.74
CA HIS A 283 0.79 29.71 -6.07
C HIS A 283 1.00 29.65 -4.55
N PRO A 284 0.04 30.12 -3.74
CA PRO A 284 0.16 30.09 -2.27
C PRO A 284 0.39 28.65 -1.77
N PRO A 285 1.46 28.39 -0.99
CA PRO A 285 1.75 27.06 -0.47
C PRO A 285 0.58 26.44 0.30
N ALA A 286 -0.14 27.23 1.11
CA ALA A 286 -1.29 26.77 1.88
C ALA A 286 -2.42 26.24 1.01
N ASP A 287 -2.72 26.90 -0.11
CA ASP A 287 -3.76 26.46 -1.04
C ASP A 287 -3.35 25.18 -1.76
N MET A 288 -2.07 25.08 -2.14
CA MET A 288 -1.54 23.88 -2.78
C MET A 288 -1.60 22.66 -1.85
N ILE A 289 -1.15 22.84 -0.59
CA ILE A 289 -1.18 21.77 0.41
C ILE A 289 -2.61 21.39 0.77
N ARG A 290 -3.53 22.35 0.90
CA ARG A 290 -4.96 22.10 1.11
C ARG A 290 -5.55 21.26 -0.02
N LEU A 291 -5.33 21.65 -1.28
CA LEU A 291 -5.80 20.90 -2.45
C LEU A 291 -5.30 19.44 -2.41
N MET A 292 -4.02 19.25 -2.10
CA MET A 292 -3.42 17.92 -2.06
C MET A 292 -3.90 17.07 -0.89
N ASN A 293 -4.24 17.69 0.24
CA ASN A 293 -4.84 17.01 1.38
C ASN A 293 -6.28 16.57 1.09
N ASP A 294 -7.08 17.48 0.54
CA ASP A 294 -8.49 17.23 0.25
C ASP A 294 -8.65 16.24 -0.92
N HIS A 295 -7.65 16.15 -1.79
CA HIS A 295 -7.62 15.25 -2.94
C HIS A 295 -6.33 14.40 -2.98
N PRO A 296 -6.33 13.22 -2.35
CA PRO A 296 -5.19 12.29 -2.36
C PRO A 296 -4.83 11.75 -3.75
N ASP A 297 -5.79 11.80 -4.70
CA ASP A 297 -5.60 11.46 -6.10
C ASP A 297 -4.92 12.57 -6.91
N VAL A 298 -4.66 13.74 -6.32
CA VAL A 298 -3.96 14.85 -6.98
C VAL A 298 -2.44 14.71 -6.85
N ARG A 299 -1.74 14.99 -7.94
CA ARG A 299 -0.30 15.20 -8.05
C ARG A 299 -0.05 16.58 -8.66
N ILE A 300 1.13 17.13 -8.40
CA ILE A 300 1.47 18.47 -8.87
C ILE A 300 2.79 18.40 -9.63
N ILE A 301 2.80 18.98 -10.82
CA ILE A 301 4.02 19.41 -11.50
C ILE A 301 4.28 20.83 -11.02
N LEU A 302 5.41 21.04 -10.37
CA LEU A 302 5.80 22.36 -9.90
C LEU A 302 6.65 23.03 -10.96
N ASP A 303 6.06 23.98 -11.67
CA ASP A 303 6.78 24.80 -12.64
C ASP A 303 7.69 25.78 -11.90
N THR A 304 8.99 25.66 -12.18
CA THR A 304 10.06 26.48 -11.62
C THR A 304 10.52 27.58 -12.59
N GLN A 305 9.86 27.72 -13.75
CA GLN A 305 10.15 28.76 -14.73
C GLN A 305 9.96 30.15 -14.11
N HIS A 306 10.76 31.12 -14.57
CA HIS A 306 10.63 32.55 -14.25
C HIS A 306 10.85 32.99 -12.78
N THR A 307 11.35 32.11 -11.91
CA THR A 307 11.68 32.47 -10.52
C THR A 307 13.19 32.73 -10.39
N GLN A 308 13.61 33.80 -9.69
CA GLN A 308 15.05 33.99 -9.44
C GLN A 308 15.59 32.79 -8.65
N ILE A 309 16.79 32.32 -9.00
CA ILE A 309 17.41 31.11 -8.44
C ILE A 309 17.34 31.07 -6.91
N ASP A 310 17.65 32.18 -6.23
CA ASP A 310 17.63 32.27 -4.77
C ASP A 310 16.22 32.15 -4.16
N SER A 311 15.18 32.49 -4.94
CA SER A 311 13.79 32.40 -4.52
C SER A 311 13.17 31.01 -4.72
N ILE A 312 13.73 30.14 -5.57
CA ILE A 312 13.21 28.78 -5.80
C ILE A 312 13.30 27.95 -4.51
N ALA A 313 14.48 27.90 -3.90
CA ALA A 313 14.71 27.13 -2.69
C ALA A 313 13.88 27.66 -1.49
N GLY A 314 13.65 28.98 -1.44
CA GLY A 314 12.77 29.61 -0.46
C GLY A 314 11.33 29.13 -0.56
N HIS A 315 10.75 29.15 -1.77
CA HIS A 315 9.38 28.69 -2.01
C HIS A 315 9.22 27.19 -1.73
N ILE A 316 10.16 26.35 -2.17
CA ILE A 316 10.13 24.90 -1.88
C ILE A 316 10.13 24.65 -0.37
N ARG A 317 10.97 25.36 0.39
CA ARG A 317 10.99 25.26 1.85
C ARG A 317 9.68 25.75 2.47
N CYS A 318 9.04 26.78 1.93
CA CYS A 318 7.72 27.22 2.39
C CYS A 318 6.65 26.15 2.14
N ILE A 319 6.63 25.53 0.96
CA ILE A 319 5.74 24.41 0.63
C ILE A 319 5.94 23.25 1.61
N HIS A 320 7.18 22.85 1.85
CA HIS A 320 7.49 21.79 2.80
C HIS A 320 7.06 22.14 4.23
N ASN A 321 7.32 23.36 4.69
CA ASN A 321 6.93 23.81 6.03
C ASN A 321 5.41 23.87 6.20
N GLU A 322 4.69 24.25 5.15
CA GLU A 322 3.22 24.24 5.15
C GLU A 322 2.69 22.80 5.25
N ALA A 323 3.24 21.88 4.46
CA ALA A 323 2.90 20.45 4.53
C ALA A 323 3.17 19.87 5.93
N LEU A 324 4.30 20.25 6.54
CA LEU A 324 4.68 19.88 7.90
C LEU A 324 3.70 20.43 8.93
N THR A 325 3.33 21.70 8.82
CA THR A 325 2.41 22.38 9.75
C THR A 325 1.01 21.79 9.68
N ALA A 326 0.54 21.46 8.47
CA ALA A 326 -0.75 20.81 8.25
C ALA A 326 -0.74 19.30 8.53
N GLY A 327 0.42 18.68 8.81
CA GLY A 327 0.55 17.26 9.11
C GLY A 327 0.32 16.34 7.91
N VAL A 328 0.62 16.82 6.70
CA VAL A 328 0.36 16.17 5.40
C VAL A 328 1.65 16.10 4.57
N GLU A 329 2.76 15.75 5.22
CA GLU A 329 4.09 15.75 4.58
C GLU A 329 4.17 14.81 3.36
N ASP A 330 3.29 13.82 3.26
CA ASP A 330 3.18 12.92 2.10
C ASP A 330 2.76 13.64 0.81
N ALA A 331 2.16 14.83 0.91
CA ALA A 331 1.91 15.70 -0.24
C ALA A 331 3.20 15.97 -1.03
N MET A 332 4.34 16.12 -0.34
CA MET A 332 5.63 16.36 -0.98
C MET A 332 6.09 15.22 -1.89
N LEU A 333 5.64 13.98 -1.64
CA LEU A 333 5.95 12.81 -2.48
C LEU A 333 5.15 12.81 -3.81
N ARG A 334 4.15 13.68 -3.91
CA ARG A 334 3.25 13.82 -5.07
C ARG A 334 3.55 15.08 -5.89
N ILE A 335 4.62 15.82 -5.55
CA ILE A 335 5.10 16.99 -6.28
C ILE A 335 6.30 16.59 -7.16
N MET A 336 6.31 17.05 -8.40
CA MET A 336 7.37 16.84 -9.39
C MET A 336 7.86 18.19 -9.90
N PRO A 337 9.01 18.69 -9.45
CA PRO A 337 9.58 19.92 -9.97
C PRO A 337 9.99 19.75 -11.43
N GLN A 338 9.67 20.75 -12.23
CA GLN A 338 10.30 20.94 -13.53
C GLN A 338 11.69 21.54 -13.34
N LEU A 339 12.63 21.10 -14.16
CA LEU A 339 13.99 21.61 -14.22
C LEU A 339 14.21 22.18 -15.61
N HIS A 340 14.55 23.46 -15.71
CA HIS A 340 14.84 24.13 -16.98
C HIS A 340 16.34 24.23 -17.29
N SER A 341 17.19 23.76 -16.37
CA SER A 341 18.63 23.61 -16.58
C SER A 341 19.21 22.57 -15.63
N GLU A 342 20.36 22.00 -15.97
CA GLU A 342 21.07 21.05 -15.10
C GLU A 342 21.44 21.67 -13.75
N SER A 343 21.83 22.94 -13.74
CA SER A 343 22.20 23.67 -12.51
C SER A 343 21.05 23.80 -11.50
N MET A 344 19.81 23.80 -11.99
CA MET A 344 18.61 23.92 -11.16
C MET A 344 18.37 22.67 -10.31
N TYR A 345 18.87 21.51 -10.76
CA TYR A 345 18.72 20.27 -10.02
C TYR A 345 19.29 20.40 -8.60
N GLU A 346 20.52 20.90 -8.46
CA GLU A 346 21.17 20.98 -7.14
C GLU A 346 20.40 21.93 -6.23
N ILE A 347 19.95 23.09 -6.73
CA ILE A 347 19.17 24.06 -5.95
C ILE A 347 17.85 23.46 -5.44
N VAL A 348 17.12 22.77 -6.31
CA VAL A 348 15.83 22.15 -5.98
C VAL A 348 16.04 20.97 -5.03
N ASN A 349 17.01 20.10 -5.33
CA ASN A 349 17.29 18.90 -4.55
C ASN A 349 17.84 19.23 -3.15
N ASP A 350 18.67 20.27 -3.03
CA ASP A 350 19.17 20.78 -1.74
C ASP A 350 18.05 21.43 -0.92
N ALA A 351 17.07 22.06 -1.58
CA ALA A 351 15.90 22.61 -0.91
C ALA A 351 14.97 21.51 -0.39
N TYR A 352 14.70 20.50 -1.21
CA TYR A 352 13.98 19.29 -0.84
C TYR A 352 14.23 18.17 -1.88
N PRO A 353 14.63 16.95 -1.47
CA PRO A 353 14.83 15.84 -2.39
C PRO A 353 13.51 15.21 -2.80
N PHE A 354 12.97 15.62 -3.95
CA PHE A 354 11.70 15.10 -4.48
C PHE A 354 11.84 13.67 -5.00
N ALA A 355 10.73 12.93 -4.97
CA ALA A 355 10.68 11.52 -5.41
C ALA A 355 10.90 11.37 -6.94
N ALA A 356 10.60 12.42 -7.71
CA ALA A 356 10.82 12.47 -9.16
C ALA A 356 10.97 13.92 -9.64
N TYR A 357 11.69 14.08 -10.74
CA TYR A 357 11.91 15.36 -11.42
C TYR A 357 11.54 15.25 -12.91
N ILE A 358 11.15 16.36 -13.50
CA ILE A 358 10.89 16.48 -14.95
C ILE A 358 11.95 17.42 -15.54
N TYR A 359 12.76 16.94 -16.47
CA TYR A 359 13.72 17.80 -17.17
C TYR A 359 13.10 18.37 -18.44
N MET A 360 12.96 19.69 -18.50
CA MET A 360 12.37 20.42 -19.62
C MET A 360 13.49 20.83 -20.58
N ILE A 361 13.44 20.34 -21.83
CA ILE A 361 14.46 20.63 -22.85
C ILE A 361 13.89 21.25 -24.13
N SER A 362 14.56 22.28 -24.62
CA SER A 362 14.27 23.02 -25.84
C SER A 362 15.15 22.55 -27.02
N GLN A 363 14.98 23.13 -28.20
CA GLN A 363 15.82 22.80 -29.36
C GLN A 363 17.29 23.23 -29.19
N ALA A 364 17.56 24.29 -28.43
CA ALA A 364 18.91 24.86 -28.29
C ALA A 364 19.78 24.14 -27.24
N ASP A 365 19.23 23.14 -26.55
CA ASP A 365 19.90 22.46 -25.45
C ASP A 365 20.88 21.38 -25.90
N SER A 366 21.68 20.91 -24.94
CA SER A 366 22.71 19.88 -25.06
C SER A 366 22.32 18.69 -25.95
N ALA A 367 23.32 18.02 -26.54
CA ALA A 367 23.10 16.80 -27.32
C ALA A 367 22.32 15.72 -26.53
N ASN A 368 21.61 14.85 -27.23
CA ASN A 368 20.73 13.83 -26.63
C ASN A 368 21.47 12.93 -25.63
N GLU A 369 22.72 12.60 -25.92
CA GLU A 369 23.59 11.78 -25.07
C GLU A 369 23.85 12.47 -23.74
N ALA A 370 24.11 13.78 -23.74
CA ALA A 370 24.33 14.55 -22.53
C ALA A 370 23.04 14.64 -21.68
N VAL A 371 21.90 14.89 -22.33
CA VAL A 371 20.58 14.88 -21.66
C VAL A 371 20.31 13.52 -21.02
N LEU A 372 20.57 12.43 -21.73
CA LEU A 372 20.36 11.08 -21.21
C LEU A 372 21.27 10.78 -20.01
N GLN A 373 22.56 11.12 -20.11
CA GLN A 373 23.51 10.92 -19.01
C GLN A 373 23.13 11.72 -17.77
N PHE A 374 22.73 12.98 -17.96
CA PHE A 374 22.21 13.80 -16.88
C PHE A 374 20.97 13.15 -16.25
N ALA A 375 20.01 12.75 -17.06
CA ALA A 375 18.77 12.12 -16.60
C ALA A 375 19.01 10.83 -15.81
N ILE A 376 19.92 9.98 -16.27
CA ILE A 376 20.30 8.74 -15.58
C ILE A 376 21.02 9.06 -14.26
N SER A 377 22.05 9.91 -14.30
CA SER A 377 22.89 10.20 -13.13
C SER A 377 22.14 10.84 -11.98
N LYS A 378 21.11 11.63 -12.28
CA LYS A 378 20.31 12.39 -11.30
C LYS A 378 18.96 11.73 -10.97
N GLY A 379 18.64 10.61 -11.61
CA GLY A 379 17.39 9.88 -11.38
C GLY A 379 16.15 10.63 -11.87
N ILE A 380 16.25 11.35 -12.98
CA ILE A 380 15.14 12.09 -13.58
C ILE A 380 14.06 11.12 -14.06
N GLY A 381 12.80 11.39 -13.72
CA GLY A 381 11.67 10.50 -14.01
C GLY A 381 11.12 10.69 -15.44
N ALA A 382 11.18 11.92 -15.96
CA ALA A 382 10.74 12.23 -17.31
C ALA A 382 11.60 13.33 -17.94
N VAL A 383 11.75 13.25 -19.26
CA VAL A 383 12.29 14.32 -20.10
C VAL A 383 11.16 14.83 -20.98
N ALA A 384 10.79 16.08 -20.78
CA ALA A 384 9.84 16.78 -21.63
C ALA A 384 10.62 17.57 -22.68
N MET A 385 10.23 17.47 -23.95
CA MET A 385 10.94 18.11 -25.05
C MET A 385 10.01 18.90 -25.97
N THR A 386 10.54 19.92 -26.65
CA THR A 386 9.74 20.60 -27.67
C THR A 386 9.33 19.64 -28.79
N VAL A 387 8.16 19.84 -29.40
CA VAL A 387 7.69 19.06 -30.58
C VAL A 387 8.78 18.92 -31.65
N ASN A 388 9.55 19.98 -31.89
CA ASN A 388 10.63 20.00 -32.87
C ASN A 388 11.92 19.29 -32.38
N ARG A 389 12.13 19.12 -31.07
CA ARG A 389 13.27 18.37 -30.51
C ARG A 389 13.00 16.87 -30.46
N TYR A 390 11.73 16.48 -30.47
CA TYR A 390 11.35 15.07 -30.40
C TYR A 390 11.88 14.25 -31.58
N SER A 391 12.45 13.10 -31.25
CA SER A 391 12.65 12.02 -32.21
C SER A 391 12.25 10.69 -31.58
N LYS A 392 11.70 9.79 -32.40
CA LYS A 392 11.26 8.45 -31.95
C LYS A 392 12.44 7.64 -31.39
N SER A 393 13.62 7.75 -32.01
CA SER A 393 14.83 7.07 -31.55
C SER A 393 15.24 7.52 -30.13
N PHE A 394 15.22 8.83 -29.87
CA PHE A 394 15.58 9.35 -28.55
C PHE A 394 14.53 9.00 -27.48
N ALA A 395 13.24 9.05 -27.82
CA ALA A 395 12.18 8.61 -26.92
C ALA A 395 12.29 7.13 -26.53
N GLN A 396 12.69 6.27 -27.48
CA GLN A 396 12.96 4.85 -27.21
C GLN A 396 14.19 4.65 -26.32
N GLU A 397 15.24 5.44 -26.53
CA GLU A 397 16.44 5.41 -25.70
C GLU A 397 16.15 5.80 -24.24
N LEU A 398 15.35 6.85 -24.03
CA LEU A 398 14.83 7.22 -22.70
C LEU A 398 14.01 6.07 -22.08
N LYS A 399 13.09 5.48 -22.85
CA LYS A 399 12.25 4.36 -22.40
C LYS A 399 13.09 3.15 -21.96
N ARG A 400 14.14 2.79 -22.70
CA ARG A 400 15.06 1.68 -22.37
C ARG A 400 15.78 1.92 -21.03
N ASN A 401 16.02 3.17 -20.68
CA ASN A 401 16.62 3.57 -19.40
C ASN A 401 15.57 3.86 -18.30
N GLY A 402 14.30 3.58 -18.56
CA GLY A 402 13.21 3.75 -17.60
C GLY A 402 12.84 5.22 -17.34
N ILE A 403 13.12 6.11 -18.30
CA ILE A 403 12.78 7.53 -18.28
C ILE A 403 11.62 7.76 -19.25
N ALA A 404 10.60 8.51 -18.83
CA ALA A 404 9.46 8.82 -19.69
C ALA A 404 9.76 9.98 -20.64
N ALA A 405 9.38 9.84 -21.91
CA ALA A 405 9.41 10.96 -22.87
C ALA A 405 8.08 11.72 -22.85
N ALA A 406 8.14 13.03 -22.78
CA ALA A 406 6.98 13.93 -22.88
C ALA A 406 7.23 15.02 -23.93
N VAL A 407 6.17 15.62 -24.47
CA VAL A 407 6.26 16.72 -25.46
C VAL A 407 5.53 17.97 -25.01
N TYR A 408 6.07 19.13 -25.35
CA TYR A 408 5.47 20.45 -25.13
C TYR A 408 5.84 21.42 -26.28
N ALA A 409 5.25 22.60 -26.42
CA ALA A 409 3.87 22.93 -26.14
C ALA A 409 3.03 22.45 -27.34
N VAL A 410 2.02 21.59 -27.11
CA VAL A 410 1.17 21.10 -28.20
C VAL A 410 -0.07 21.97 -28.32
N ASP A 411 -0.21 22.63 -29.47
CA ASP A 411 -1.07 23.80 -29.64
C ASP A 411 -2.42 23.50 -30.32
N SER A 412 -2.80 22.23 -30.48
CA SER A 412 -4.15 21.88 -30.97
C SER A 412 -4.61 20.50 -30.48
N PRO A 413 -5.94 20.28 -30.34
CA PRO A 413 -6.50 18.96 -30.05
C PRO A 413 -6.10 17.89 -31.08
N GLU A 414 -6.02 18.24 -32.36
CA GLU A 414 -5.61 17.34 -33.44
C GLU A 414 -4.16 16.88 -33.27
N THR A 415 -3.24 17.81 -32.99
CA THR A 415 -1.84 17.49 -32.74
C THR A 415 -1.68 16.69 -31.44
N CYS A 416 -2.49 16.98 -30.40
CA CYS A 416 -2.51 16.14 -29.19
C CYS A 416 -2.83 14.68 -29.54
N ARG A 417 -3.86 14.44 -30.36
CA ARG A 417 -4.25 13.07 -30.77
C ARG A 417 -3.15 12.33 -31.54
N GLN A 418 -2.34 13.03 -32.33
CA GLN A 418 -1.20 12.43 -33.06
C GLN A 418 -0.09 11.98 -32.11
N TRP A 419 0.17 12.75 -31.04
CA TRP A 419 1.17 12.39 -30.03
C TRP A 419 0.72 11.25 -29.10
N LEU A 420 -0.59 11.00 -29.00
CA LEU A 420 -1.15 9.88 -28.22
C LEU A 420 -0.81 8.50 -28.80
N THR A 421 -0.62 8.39 -30.12
CA THR A 421 -0.32 7.11 -30.80
C THR A 421 1.17 6.76 -30.78
N GLY A 422 2.03 7.64 -30.27
CA GLY A 422 3.48 7.49 -30.27
C GLY A 422 4.06 6.90 -28.98
N SER A 423 5.40 6.82 -28.92
CA SER A 423 6.15 6.36 -27.73
C SER A 423 6.14 7.35 -26.56
N VAL A 424 5.46 8.50 -26.74
CA VAL A 424 5.32 9.57 -25.76
C VAL A 424 4.37 9.16 -24.64
N LYS A 425 4.71 9.57 -23.42
CA LYS A 425 3.96 9.31 -22.21
C LYS A 425 3.32 10.60 -21.64
N GLY A 426 3.92 11.77 -21.85
CA GLY A 426 3.33 13.07 -21.44
C GLY A 426 3.11 14.02 -22.61
N ILE A 427 2.03 14.80 -22.56
CA ILE A 427 1.85 15.97 -23.43
C ILE A 427 1.54 17.15 -22.49
N PHE A 428 2.21 18.28 -22.69
CA PHE A 428 1.87 19.56 -22.07
C PHE A 428 1.13 20.41 -23.10
N THR A 429 -0.13 20.71 -22.82
CA THR A 429 -1.01 21.45 -23.72
C THR A 429 -1.90 22.42 -22.94
N LYS A 430 -2.23 23.53 -23.59
CA LYS A 430 -3.17 24.56 -23.09
C LYS A 430 -4.64 24.22 -23.38
N TYR A 431 -4.92 23.13 -24.12
CA TYR A 431 -6.28 22.79 -24.54
C TYR A 431 -6.88 21.69 -23.64
N PRO A 432 -8.06 21.92 -23.04
CA PRO A 432 -8.79 20.86 -22.36
C PRO A 432 -9.25 19.83 -23.39
N LEU A 433 -8.82 18.58 -23.25
CA LEU A 433 -9.43 17.49 -24.02
C LEU A 433 -10.72 17.05 -23.32
N ALA A 434 -11.85 17.18 -24.02
CA ALA A 434 -13.18 16.90 -23.49
C ALA A 434 -13.43 15.41 -23.17
N GLU A 435 -12.64 14.51 -23.75
CA GLU A 435 -12.72 13.06 -23.53
C GLU A 435 -11.56 12.60 -22.63
N PRO A 436 -11.82 11.80 -21.57
CA PRO A 436 -10.77 11.24 -20.72
C PRO A 436 -9.71 10.52 -21.56
N PHE A 437 -8.45 10.96 -21.46
CA PHE A 437 -7.28 10.42 -22.19
C PHE A 437 -7.18 8.89 -22.19
N ARG A 438 -7.57 8.26 -21.09
CA ARG A 438 -7.59 6.81 -20.95
C ARG A 438 -8.56 6.15 -21.93
N LEU A 439 -9.70 6.77 -22.21
CA LEU A 439 -10.69 6.28 -23.18
C LEU A 439 -10.17 6.39 -24.60
N LEU A 440 -9.61 7.54 -25.00
CA LEU A 440 -8.99 7.71 -26.33
C LEU A 440 -7.84 6.72 -26.56
N ARG A 441 -6.98 6.52 -25.56
CA ARG A 441 -5.89 5.52 -25.64
C ARG A 441 -6.42 4.09 -25.71
N LEU A 442 -7.48 3.79 -24.96
CA LEU A 442 -8.11 2.47 -24.97
C LEU A 442 -8.78 2.19 -26.31
N GLU A 443 -9.53 3.14 -26.87
CA GLU A 443 -10.14 3.04 -28.19
C GLU A 443 -9.07 2.79 -29.27
N GLN A 444 -7.94 3.49 -29.18
CA GLN A 444 -6.83 3.30 -30.12
C GLN A 444 -6.10 1.97 -29.93
N GLN A 445 -5.90 1.51 -28.68
CA GLN A 445 -5.34 0.18 -28.41
C GLN A 445 -6.27 -0.93 -28.91
N ILE A 446 -7.58 -0.76 -28.74
CA ILE A 446 -8.59 -1.66 -29.31
C ILE A 446 -8.50 -1.63 -30.84
N ALA A 447 -8.44 -0.46 -31.46
CA ALA A 447 -8.34 -0.34 -32.92
C ALA A 447 -7.05 -0.96 -33.47
N LEU A 448 -5.90 -0.74 -32.82
CA LEU A 448 -4.65 -1.39 -33.15
C LEU A 448 -4.76 -2.90 -33.02
N ARG A 449 -5.38 -3.37 -31.93
CA ARG A 449 -5.55 -4.81 -31.68
C ARG A 449 -6.43 -5.47 -32.73
N VAL A 450 -7.54 -4.83 -33.09
CA VAL A 450 -8.43 -5.29 -34.17
C VAL A 450 -7.68 -5.37 -35.50
N LYS A 451 -6.80 -4.41 -35.82
CA LYS A 451 -5.96 -4.47 -37.02
C LYS A 451 -4.95 -5.62 -36.96
N CYS A 452 -4.28 -5.84 -35.81
CA CYS A 452 -3.37 -6.97 -35.63
C CYS A 452 -4.11 -8.29 -35.82
N ASP A 453 -5.26 -8.45 -35.18
CA ASP A 453 -6.06 -9.68 -35.26
C ASP A 453 -6.55 -9.92 -36.71
N SER A 454 -7.01 -8.86 -37.40
CA SER A 454 -7.39 -8.94 -38.81
C SER A 454 -6.23 -9.35 -39.74
N LEU A 455 -5.03 -8.82 -39.50
CA LEU A 455 -3.83 -9.19 -40.26
C LEU A 455 -3.40 -10.63 -39.99
N MET A 456 -3.41 -11.06 -38.72
CA MET A 456 -3.10 -12.44 -38.35
C MET A 456 -4.09 -13.42 -38.98
N GLU A 457 -5.38 -13.11 -38.95
CA GLU A 457 -6.42 -13.96 -39.56
C GLU A 457 -6.26 -14.04 -41.08
N PHE A 458 -5.93 -12.93 -41.75
CA PHE A 458 -5.56 -12.94 -43.17
C PHE A 458 -4.39 -13.90 -43.43
N LEU A 459 -3.33 -13.86 -42.62
CA LEU A 459 -2.17 -14.73 -42.79
C LEU A 459 -2.50 -16.21 -42.56
N CYS A 460 -3.36 -16.52 -41.58
CA CYS A 460 -3.87 -17.87 -41.35
C CYS A 460 -4.62 -18.39 -42.57
N ILE A 461 -5.58 -17.61 -43.08
CA ILE A 461 -6.44 -18.02 -44.19
C ILE A 461 -5.65 -18.13 -45.49
N ARG A 462 -4.77 -17.16 -45.77
CA ARG A 462 -4.08 -17.06 -47.06
C ARG A 462 -2.89 -18.00 -47.17
N PHE A 463 -2.13 -18.18 -46.08
CA PHE A 463 -0.85 -18.89 -46.10
C PHE A 463 -0.80 -20.11 -45.17
N GLY A 464 -1.89 -20.43 -44.47
CA GLY A 464 -1.95 -21.56 -43.55
C GLY A 464 -1.05 -21.43 -42.32
N ILE A 465 -0.65 -20.21 -41.96
CA ILE A 465 0.23 -19.95 -40.80
C ILE A 465 -0.59 -20.19 -39.52
N SER A 466 -0.09 -21.03 -38.62
CA SER A 466 -0.76 -21.31 -37.34
C SER A 466 -0.78 -20.08 -36.43
N HIS A 467 -1.79 -19.99 -35.55
CA HIS A 467 -1.86 -18.97 -34.51
C HIS A 467 -0.68 -19.01 -33.52
N ASP A 468 -0.01 -20.17 -33.43
CA ASP A 468 1.16 -20.39 -32.57
C ASP A 468 2.50 -20.18 -33.32
N ASP A 469 2.46 -19.83 -34.62
CA ASP A 469 3.67 -19.55 -35.38
C ASP A 469 4.37 -18.29 -34.83
N PRO A 470 5.72 -18.26 -34.72
CA PRO A 470 6.48 -17.10 -34.26
C PRO A 470 6.12 -15.79 -34.97
N VAL A 471 5.70 -15.85 -36.24
CA VAL A 471 5.19 -14.70 -37.01
C VAL A 471 4.05 -13.98 -36.27
N MET A 472 3.13 -14.73 -35.67
CA MET A 472 1.98 -14.18 -34.96
C MET A 472 2.41 -13.49 -33.66
N ALA A 473 3.41 -14.02 -32.97
CA ALA A 473 3.99 -13.40 -31.78
C ALA A 473 4.65 -12.05 -32.09
N ILE A 474 5.28 -11.93 -33.26
CA ILE A 474 5.88 -10.68 -33.74
C ILE A 474 4.80 -9.62 -34.00
N ILE A 475 3.75 -9.96 -34.74
CA ILE A 475 2.64 -9.04 -35.06
C ILE A 475 1.93 -8.57 -33.78
N ARG A 476 1.78 -9.44 -32.78
CA ARG A 476 1.19 -9.09 -31.48
C ARG A 476 2.01 -8.10 -30.64
N LYS A 477 3.32 -8.00 -30.89
CA LYS A 477 4.23 -7.09 -30.18
C LYS A 477 4.27 -5.69 -30.79
N ILE A 478 3.61 -5.46 -31.93
CA ILE A 478 3.57 -4.16 -32.58
C ILE A 478 2.69 -3.22 -31.75
N GLU A 479 3.30 -2.16 -31.20
CA GLU A 479 2.62 -1.13 -30.40
C GLU A 479 2.23 0.11 -31.24
N ASP A 480 2.57 0.14 -32.53
CA ASP A 480 2.50 1.31 -33.41
C ASP A 480 1.60 1.04 -34.64
N SER A 481 0.54 1.85 -34.79
CA SER A 481 -0.44 1.65 -35.87
C SER A 481 0.10 1.99 -37.26
N GLU A 482 1.09 2.88 -37.37
CA GLU A 482 1.68 3.25 -38.66
C GLU A 482 2.62 2.14 -39.12
N GLN A 483 3.46 1.63 -38.22
CA GLN A 483 4.28 0.45 -38.45
C GLN A 483 3.42 -0.75 -38.87
N LEU A 484 2.31 -1.00 -38.18
CA LEU A 484 1.39 -2.07 -38.56
C LEU A 484 0.78 -1.86 -39.95
N THR A 485 0.46 -0.63 -40.31
CA THR A 485 -0.14 -0.31 -41.62
C THR A 485 0.89 -0.51 -42.75
N HIS A 486 2.14 -0.10 -42.53
CA HIS A 486 3.24 -0.32 -43.46
C HIS A 486 3.51 -1.83 -43.63
N LEU A 487 3.66 -2.55 -42.51
CA LEU A 487 3.85 -4.00 -42.52
C LEU A 487 2.68 -4.72 -43.22
N ALA A 488 1.44 -4.36 -42.89
CA ALA A 488 0.26 -4.95 -43.52
C ALA A 488 0.28 -4.76 -45.04
N SER A 489 0.65 -3.56 -45.51
CA SER A 489 0.76 -3.27 -46.95
C SER A 489 1.78 -4.17 -47.64
N THR A 490 2.93 -4.42 -46.99
CA THR A 490 3.95 -5.36 -47.47
C THR A 490 3.45 -6.81 -47.46
N LEU A 491 2.79 -7.23 -46.37
CA LEU A 491 2.34 -8.62 -46.20
C LEU A 491 1.12 -8.98 -47.07
N TYR A 492 0.25 -8.02 -47.40
CA TYR A 492 -0.87 -8.23 -48.31
C TYR A 492 -0.41 -8.54 -49.75
N LEU A 493 0.78 -8.10 -50.13
CA LEU A 493 1.36 -8.34 -51.46
C LEU A 493 2.20 -9.63 -51.54
N ALA A 494 2.47 -10.27 -50.40
CA ALA A 494 3.24 -11.51 -50.37
C ALA A 494 2.52 -12.63 -51.14
N GLN A 495 3.29 -13.47 -51.83
CA GLN A 495 2.79 -14.62 -52.58
C GLN A 495 3.12 -15.96 -51.91
N SER A 496 3.99 -15.96 -50.90
CA SER A 496 4.37 -17.17 -50.17
C SER A 496 4.65 -16.91 -48.70
N THR A 497 4.60 -17.97 -47.89
CA THR A 497 4.98 -17.92 -46.47
C THR A 497 6.42 -17.45 -46.25
N GLU A 498 7.32 -17.73 -47.20
CA GLU A 498 8.72 -17.29 -47.14
C GLU A 498 8.85 -15.78 -47.36
N GLU A 499 8.05 -15.20 -48.25
CA GLU A 499 7.97 -13.75 -48.45
C GLU A 499 7.36 -13.03 -47.25
N VAL A 500 6.37 -13.65 -46.59
CA VAL A 500 5.81 -13.13 -45.32
C VAL A 500 6.91 -13.05 -44.26
N ARG A 501 7.70 -14.12 -44.07
CA ARG A 501 8.81 -14.14 -43.10
C ARG A 501 9.89 -13.11 -43.45
N ARG A 502 10.21 -12.97 -44.74
CA ARG A 502 11.18 -11.95 -45.21
C ARG A 502 10.68 -10.53 -44.98
N GLY A 503 9.41 -10.25 -45.23
CA GLY A 503 8.79 -8.94 -44.98
C GLY A 503 8.83 -8.54 -43.51
N LEU A 504 8.57 -9.50 -42.61
CA LEU A 504 8.69 -9.29 -41.16
C LEU A 504 10.13 -9.01 -40.73
N ASN A 505 11.10 -9.74 -41.27
CA ASN A 505 12.52 -9.54 -40.96
C ASN A 505 13.09 -8.23 -41.51
N ALA A 506 12.52 -7.69 -42.60
CA ALA A 506 12.93 -6.42 -43.19
C ALA A 506 12.42 -5.21 -42.39
N GLU A 507 11.24 -5.35 -41.78
CA GLU A 507 10.55 -4.26 -41.05
C GLU A 507 10.84 -4.25 -39.54
N MET A 508 11.54 -5.26 -39.01
CA MET A 508 11.84 -5.41 -37.59
C MET A 508 13.35 -5.50 -37.32
N PRO A 509 13.94 -4.62 -36.47
CA PRO A 509 15.35 -4.71 -36.13
C PRO A 509 15.69 -6.05 -35.45
N GLN A 510 16.87 -6.60 -35.74
CA GLN A 510 17.34 -7.90 -35.22
C GLN A 510 17.34 -8.03 -33.68
N GLU A 511 17.23 -6.93 -32.92
CA GLU A 511 17.11 -6.94 -31.46
C GLU A 511 15.70 -7.30 -30.94
N GLN A 512 14.68 -7.41 -31.80
CA GLN A 512 13.28 -7.68 -31.42
C GLN A 512 12.72 -9.02 -31.90
N LEU A 513 13.48 -9.74 -32.74
CA LEU A 513 13.27 -11.13 -33.16
C LEU A 513 13.95 -12.07 -32.15
#